data_AF-A0A5C8AV20-F1
#
_entry.id   AF-A0A5C8AV20-F1
#
_cell.length_a   1.000
_cell.length_b   1.000
_cell.length_c   1.000
_cell.angle_alpha   90.00
_cell.angle_beta   90.00
_cell.angle_gamma   90.00
#
_symmetry.space_group_name_H-M   'P 1'
#
loop_
_entity.id
_entity.type
_entity.pdbx_description
1 polymer ?
#
loop_
_entity_poly.entity_id
_entity_poly.type
_entity_poly.pdbx_seq_one_letter_code
_entity_poly.pdbx_strand_id
1 'polypeptide(L)'
;MNAKRDLLIHYDEGQQKFIFYLVDVSQTADLRARSFDGVCPDVSFFKEKEPDEAERILGSSVFAALDHGSIVKVGIRDYAAESEAAMIAWLEEAKIAAEKGDPEAQFDLYMHFHSQTLKFGLESDLQRAEELLQASVAAGYPAAVSAFKNWPLIKSAAEDRIRRGKNY
;
A
#
# COMPACT_ATOMS: atom_id res chain seq x y z
N MET A 1 -16.16 29.83 -23.23
CA MET A 1 -15.36 28.75 -22.60
C MET A 1 -15.93 28.54 -21.20
N ASN A 2 -16.28 27.31 -20.83
CA ASN A 2 -16.72 27.06 -19.45
C ASN A 2 -15.55 27.30 -18.51
N ALA A 3 -15.77 28.08 -17.45
CA ALA A 3 -14.79 28.25 -16.39
C ALA A 3 -14.47 26.88 -15.76
N LYS A 4 -13.20 26.62 -15.46
CA LYS A 4 -12.77 25.38 -14.81
C LYS A 4 -13.45 25.25 -13.45
N ARG A 5 -13.99 24.08 -13.16
CA ARG A 5 -14.62 23.75 -11.88
C ARG A 5 -13.95 22.54 -11.25
N ASP A 6 -13.90 22.54 -9.93
CA ASP A 6 -13.50 21.38 -9.15
C ASP A 6 -14.73 20.65 -8.63
N LEU A 7 -14.56 19.34 -8.46
CA LEU A 7 -15.50 18.52 -7.71
C LEU A 7 -15.07 18.52 -6.24
N LEU A 8 -15.95 19.03 -5.38
CA LEU A 8 -15.82 18.88 -3.93
C LEU A 8 -16.86 17.86 -3.47
N ILE A 9 -16.39 16.84 -2.75
CA ILE A 9 -17.26 15.83 -2.14
C ILE A 9 -17.29 16.09 -0.64
N HIS A 10 -18.49 16.34 -0.11
CA HIS A 10 -18.72 16.49 1.32
C HIS A 10 -19.56 15.32 1.82
N TYR A 11 -19.13 14.69 2.90
CA TYR A 11 -19.95 13.74 3.64
C TYR A 11 -20.54 14.44 4.87
N ASP A 12 -21.85 14.72 4.83
CA ASP A 12 -22.60 15.21 5.97
C ASP A 12 -22.91 14.03 6.89
N GLU A 13 -22.08 13.83 7.91
CA GLU A 13 -22.22 12.74 8.88
C GLU A 13 -23.52 12.83 9.68
N GLY A 14 -23.99 14.05 9.99
CA GLY A 14 -25.22 14.24 10.77
C GLY A 14 -26.46 13.80 10.00
N GLN A 15 -26.45 14.00 8.68
CA GLN A 15 -27.55 13.60 7.79
C GLN A 15 -27.32 12.27 7.07
N GLN A 16 -26.13 11.69 7.19
CA GLN A 16 -25.70 10.50 6.46
C GLN A 16 -25.86 10.67 4.93
N LYS A 17 -25.34 11.78 4.38
CA LYS A 17 -25.47 12.12 2.95
C LYS A 17 -24.15 12.53 2.32
N PHE A 18 -23.95 12.08 1.08
CA PHE A 18 -22.93 12.65 0.20
C PHE A 18 -23.50 13.84 -0.57
N ILE A 19 -22.75 14.94 -0.57
CA ILE A 19 -23.08 16.13 -1.33
C ILE A 19 -21.92 16.41 -2.28
N PHE A 20 -22.24 16.50 -3.57
CA PHE A 20 -21.29 16.73 -4.65
C PHE A 20 -21.45 18.16 -5.16
N TYR A 21 -20.43 18.99 -4.95
CA TYR A 21 -20.42 20.37 -5.39
C TYR A 21 -19.49 20.55 -6.60
N LEU A 22 -19.98 21.24 -7.63
CA LEU A 22 -19.15 21.75 -8.72
C LEU A 22 -18.84 23.21 -8.46
N VAL A 23 -17.66 23.46 -7.90
CA VAL A 23 -17.23 24.77 -7.38
C VAL A 23 -16.25 25.41 -8.36
N ASP A 24 -16.28 26.73 -8.50
CA ASP A 24 -15.31 27.44 -9.34
C ASP A 24 -13.89 27.28 -8.77
N VAL A 25 -12.90 27.07 -9.64
CA VAL A 25 -11.50 26.83 -9.24
C VAL A 25 -10.93 27.95 -8.37
N SER A 26 -11.42 29.17 -8.55
CA SER A 26 -10.99 30.33 -7.76
C SER A 26 -11.41 30.23 -6.29
N GLN A 27 -12.51 29.55 -5.99
CA GLN A 27 -13.08 29.45 -4.64
C GLN A 27 -12.44 28.32 -3.82
N THR A 28 -11.76 27.37 -4.47
CA THR A 28 -11.07 26.23 -3.85
C THR A 28 -9.56 26.42 -3.78
N ALA A 29 -9.03 27.54 -4.27
CA ALA A 29 -7.59 27.81 -4.34
C ALA A 29 -6.92 27.80 -2.96
N ASP A 30 -7.52 28.45 -1.98
CA ASP A 30 -7.01 28.49 -0.62
C ASP A 30 -7.05 27.11 0.07
N LEU A 31 -8.04 26.27 -0.26
CA LEU A 31 -8.12 24.91 0.25
C LEU A 31 -6.95 24.07 -0.27
N ARG A 32 -6.68 24.11 -1.58
CA ARG A 32 -5.54 23.41 -2.19
C ARG A 32 -4.20 23.86 -1.61
N ALA A 33 -4.05 25.16 -1.33
CA ALA A 33 -2.79 25.70 -0.80
C ALA A 33 -2.50 25.27 0.65
N ARG A 34 -3.53 24.88 1.42
CA ARG A 34 -3.41 24.54 2.84
C ARG A 34 -3.48 23.03 3.12
N SER A 35 -4.09 22.27 2.23
CA SER A 35 -4.21 20.82 2.37
C SER A 35 -2.91 20.11 1.98
N PHE A 36 -2.54 19.07 2.72
CA PHE A 36 -1.59 18.07 2.23
C PHE A 36 -2.21 17.43 0.98
N ASP A 37 -1.43 17.23 -0.09
CA ASP A 37 -1.92 16.86 -1.44
C ASP A 37 -2.91 15.68 -1.47
N GLY A 38 -2.99 14.88 -0.41
CA GLY A 38 -3.97 13.80 -0.29
C GLY A 38 -3.61 12.67 -1.24
N VAL A 39 -4.63 11.95 -1.73
CA VAL A 39 -4.45 10.87 -2.70
C VAL A 39 -4.42 11.49 -4.10
N CYS A 40 -3.23 11.61 -4.71
CA CYS A 40 -3.01 12.19 -6.04
C CYS A 40 -2.48 11.19 -7.09
N PRO A 41 -3.27 10.18 -7.49
CA PRO A 41 -2.90 9.32 -8.61
C PRO A 41 -2.90 10.11 -9.93
N ASP A 42 -1.90 9.85 -10.79
CA ASP A 42 -1.82 10.47 -12.11
C ASP A 42 -2.99 10.00 -13.00
N VAL A 43 -3.43 10.86 -13.91
CA VAL A 43 -4.44 10.50 -14.92
C VAL A 43 -3.94 9.37 -15.82
N SER A 44 -2.62 9.30 -16.09
CA SER A 44 -2.04 8.21 -16.89
C SER A 44 -2.29 6.83 -16.26
N PHE A 45 -2.20 6.72 -14.94
CA PHE A 45 -2.45 5.48 -14.20
C PHE A 45 -3.85 4.90 -14.48
N PHE A 46 -4.86 5.75 -14.60
CA PHE A 46 -6.23 5.31 -14.92
C PHE A 46 -6.44 5.04 -16.40
N LYS A 47 -5.74 5.76 -17.29
CA LYS A 47 -5.84 5.57 -18.75
C LYS A 47 -5.25 4.25 -19.23
N GLU A 48 -4.34 3.67 -18.45
CA GLU A 48 -3.72 2.37 -18.73
C GLU A 48 -4.60 1.18 -18.32
N LYS A 49 -5.76 1.43 -17.71
CA LYS A 49 -6.66 0.41 -17.18
C LYS A 49 -7.93 0.29 -18.00
N GLU A 50 -8.59 -0.87 -17.87
CA GLU A 50 -9.94 -1.03 -18.38
C GLU A 50 -10.91 -0.06 -17.68
N PRO A 51 -11.92 0.49 -18.38
CA PRO A 51 -12.81 1.53 -17.82
C PRO A 51 -13.44 1.16 -16.47
N ASP A 52 -13.99 -0.05 -16.36
CA ASP A 52 -14.64 -0.52 -15.13
C ASP A 52 -13.64 -0.66 -13.96
N GLU A 53 -12.39 -1.04 -14.26
CA GLU A 53 -11.34 -1.14 -13.26
C GLU A 53 -10.93 0.25 -12.77
N ALA A 54 -10.77 1.20 -13.69
CA ALA A 54 -10.44 2.58 -13.37
C ALA A 54 -11.53 3.24 -12.50
N GLU A 55 -12.81 3.07 -12.84
CA GLU A 55 -13.94 3.56 -12.04
C GLU A 55 -13.96 2.94 -10.65
N ARG A 56 -13.74 1.63 -10.55
CA ARG A 56 -13.69 0.92 -9.27
C ARG A 56 -12.56 1.43 -8.37
N ILE A 57 -11.36 1.64 -8.92
CA ILE A 57 -10.20 2.13 -8.15
C ILE A 57 -10.40 3.58 -7.71
N LEU A 58 -10.93 4.43 -8.59
CA LEU A 58 -11.20 5.81 -8.24
C LEU A 58 -12.27 5.91 -7.15
N GLY A 59 -13.38 5.19 -7.31
CA GLY A 59 -14.46 5.12 -6.34
C GLY A 59 -13.99 4.57 -4.98
N SER A 60 -13.20 3.49 -4.97
CA SER A 60 -12.66 2.94 -3.73
C SER A 60 -11.73 3.93 -3.01
N SER A 61 -10.90 4.65 -3.76
CA SER A 61 -9.99 5.66 -3.20
C SER A 61 -10.75 6.82 -2.57
N VAL A 62 -11.83 7.28 -3.21
CA VAL A 62 -12.71 8.34 -2.66
C VAL A 62 -13.38 7.89 -1.37
N PHE A 63 -13.99 6.70 -1.34
CA PHE A 63 -14.64 6.19 -0.13
C PHE A 63 -13.65 5.94 1.00
N ALA A 64 -12.47 5.40 0.71
CA ALA A 64 -11.41 5.22 1.71
C ALA A 64 -10.94 6.56 2.30
N ALA A 65 -10.80 7.60 1.47
CA ALA A 65 -10.44 8.94 1.94
C ALA A 65 -11.55 9.57 2.82
N LEU A 66 -12.82 9.36 2.48
CA LEU A 66 -13.95 9.82 3.28
C LEU A 66 -14.00 9.10 4.64
N ASP A 67 -13.88 7.76 4.66
CA ASP A 67 -13.85 6.96 5.89
C ASP A 67 -12.64 7.27 6.78
N HIS A 68 -11.52 7.73 6.20
CA HIS A 68 -10.35 8.16 6.97
C HIS A 68 -10.60 9.48 7.71
N GLY A 69 -11.34 10.40 7.08
CA GLY A 69 -11.63 11.72 7.64
C GLY A 69 -12.88 11.80 8.50
N SER A 70 -13.74 10.78 8.49
CA SER A 70 -15.02 10.80 9.20
C SER A 70 -14.91 10.32 10.65
N ILE A 71 -15.77 10.86 11.52
CA ILE A 71 -15.90 10.40 12.91
C ILE A 71 -16.63 9.05 12.93
N VAL A 72 -17.70 8.94 12.16
CA VAL A 72 -18.42 7.68 11.90
C VAL A 72 -18.10 7.23 10.48
N LYS A 73 -17.54 6.02 10.34
CA LYS A 73 -17.26 5.43 9.04
C LYS A 73 -18.57 5.21 8.27
N VAL A 74 -18.57 5.57 6.99
CA VAL A 74 -19.66 5.28 6.05
C VAL A 74 -19.88 3.76 5.97
N GLY A 75 -18.78 3.00 5.93
CA GLY A 75 -18.84 1.53 5.96
C GLY A 75 -19.43 0.90 4.69
N ILE A 76 -19.32 1.57 3.53
CA ILE A 76 -19.72 0.99 2.23
C ILE A 76 -18.93 -0.28 1.94
N ARG A 77 -17.66 -0.33 2.36
CA ARG A 77 -16.82 -1.52 2.28
C ARG A 77 -15.84 -1.54 3.44
N ASP A 78 -15.60 -2.71 4.00
CA ASP A 78 -14.52 -2.90 4.96
C ASP A 78 -13.19 -3.04 4.21
N TYR A 79 -12.63 -1.89 3.81
CA TYR A 79 -11.36 -1.84 3.08
C TYR A 79 -10.20 -2.48 3.85
N ALA A 80 -10.26 -2.48 5.19
CA ALA A 80 -9.26 -3.15 6.01
C ALA A 80 -9.38 -4.68 5.85
N ALA A 81 -10.59 -5.22 5.99
CA ALA A 81 -10.83 -6.65 5.81
C ALA A 81 -10.53 -7.12 4.37
N GLU A 82 -10.86 -6.32 3.35
CA GLU A 82 -10.57 -6.65 1.95
C GLU A 82 -9.07 -6.59 1.64
N SER A 83 -8.36 -5.59 2.16
CA SER A 83 -6.91 -5.53 2.03
C SER A 83 -6.23 -6.69 2.76
N GLU A 84 -6.76 -7.09 3.91
CA GLU A 84 -6.27 -8.25 4.67
C GLU A 84 -6.51 -9.54 3.89
N ALA A 85 -7.71 -9.74 3.33
CA ALA A 85 -8.04 -10.89 2.50
C ALA A 85 -7.17 -10.97 1.24
N ALA A 86 -6.96 -9.85 0.55
CA ALA A 86 -6.08 -9.78 -0.61
C ALA A 86 -4.62 -10.08 -0.25
N MET A 87 -4.16 -9.58 0.92
CA MET A 87 -2.82 -9.87 1.42
C MET A 87 -2.64 -11.36 1.75
N ILE A 88 -3.65 -12.00 2.34
CA ILE A 88 -3.65 -13.44 2.63
C ILE A 88 -3.58 -14.25 1.33
N ALA A 89 -4.41 -13.94 0.35
CA ALA A 89 -4.42 -14.61 -0.94
C ALA A 89 -3.07 -14.47 -1.67
N TRP A 90 -2.53 -13.24 -1.74
CA TRP A 90 -1.22 -12.98 -2.31
C TRP A 90 -0.11 -13.77 -1.60
N LEU A 91 -0.13 -13.82 -0.27
CA LEU A 91 0.86 -14.58 0.51
C LEU A 91 0.78 -16.08 0.23
N GLU A 92 -0.41 -16.64 0.03
CA GLU A 92 -0.60 -18.05 -0.28
C GLU A 92 -0.06 -18.38 -1.68
N GLU A 93 -0.43 -17.59 -2.69
CA GLU A 93 0.06 -17.76 -4.06
C GLU A 93 1.58 -17.61 -4.15
N ALA A 94 2.13 -16.57 -3.51
CA ALA A 94 3.57 -16.32 -3.49
C ALA A 94 4.34 -17.45 -2.80
N LYS A 95 3.81 -18.03 -1.71
CA LYS A 95 4.42 -19.20 -1.05
C LYS A 95 4.46 -20.41 -1.97
N ILE A 96 3.35 -20.71 -2.63
CA ILE A 96 3.27 -21.83 -3.57
C ILE A 96 4.27 -21.64 -4.73
N ALA A 97 4.39 -20.43 -5.26
CA ALA A 97 5.35 -20.12 -6.33
C ALA A 97 6.81 -20.24 -5.83
N ALA A 98 7.11 -19.67 -4.66
CA ALA A 98 8.45 -19.73 -4.07
C ALA A 98 8.90 -21.17 -3.75
N GLU A 99 8.00 -22.01 -3.25
CA GLU A 99 8.23 -23.45 -3.02
C GLU A 99 8.50 -24.22 -4.31
N LYS A 100 7.93 -23.78 -5.44
CA LYS A 100 8.20 -24.32 -6.78
C LYS A 100 9.51 -23.81 -7.39
N GLY A 101 10.25 -22.98 -6.66
CA GLY A 101 11.53 -22.43 -7.11
C GLY A 101 11.41 -21.16 -7.95
N ASP A 102 10.26 -20.48 -7.91
CA ASP A 102 10.11 -19.20 -8.61
C ASP A 102 10.99 -18.12 -7.94
N PRO A 103 12.00 -17.57 -8.66
CA PRO A 103 12.96 -16.65 -8.07
C PRO A 103 12.35 -15.30 -7.68
N GLU A 104 11.33 -14.83 -8.40
CA GLU A 104 10.67 -13.55 -8.16
C GLU A 104 9.80 -13.66 -6.90
N ALA A 105 8.97 -14.70 -6.80
CA ALA A 105 8.17 -14.97 -5.61
C ALA A 105 9.02 -15.17 -4.35
N GLN A 106 10.19 -15.82 -4.47
CA GLN A 106 11.16 -15.92 -3.37
C GLN A 106 11.65 -14.53 -2.94
N PHE A 107 11.97 -13.65 -3.88
CA PHE A 107 12.41 -12.29 -3.58
C PHE A 107 11.30 -11.43 -2.95
N ASP A 108 10.08 -11.55 -3.46
CA ASP A 108 8.91 -10.83 -2.94
C ASP A 108 8.57 -11.24 -1.50
N LEU A 109 8.60 -12.53 -1.20
CA LEU A 109 8.42 -13.02 0.17
C LEU A 109 9.57 -12.60 1.08
N TYR A 110 10.81 -12.56 0.60
CA TYR A 110 11.94 -11.99 1.34
C TYR A 110 11.63 -10.54 1.78
N MET A 111 11.20 -9.70 0.84
CA MET A 111 10.86 -8.30 1.12
C MET A 111 9.72 -8.20 2.14
N HIS A 112 8.70 -9.06 2.01
CA HIS A 112 7.61 -9.14 2.96
C HIS A 112 8.08 -9.49 4.37
N PHE A 113 8.75 -10.63 4.56
CA PHE A 113 9.19 -11.09 5.89
C PHE A 113 10.22 -10.15 6.53
N HIS A 114 11.10 -9.55 5.73
CA HIS A 114 12.02 -8.53 6.24
C HIS A 114 11.25 -7.30 6.76
N SER A 115 10.24 -6.82 6.02
CA SER A 115 9.37 -5.72 6.48
C SER A 115 8.61 -6.08 7.76
N GLN A 116 8.05 -7.30 7.84
CA GLN A 116 7.40 -7.82 9.05
C GLN A 116 8.35 -7.85 10.25
N THR A 117 9.59 -8.28 10.04
CA THR A 117 10.65 -8.27 11.05
C THR A 117 10.87 -6.86 11.61
N LEU A 118 10.97 -5.84 10.74
CA LEU A 118 11.21 -4.46 11.19
C LEU A 118 10.02 -3.89 11.97
N LYS A 119 8.80 -4.34 11.66
CA LYS A 119 7.55 -3.89 12.28
C LYS A 119 7.26 -4.59 13.61
N PHE A 120 7.45 -5.91 13.67
CA PHE A 120 7.04 -6.75 14.78
C PHE A 120 8.20 -7.30 15.62
N GLY A 121 9.43 -7.25 15.10
CA GLY A 121 10.62 -7.71 15.80
C GLY A 121 10.75 -9.23 15.88
N LEU A 122 10.17 -9.96 14.93
CA LEU A 122 10.18 -11.42 14.93
C LEU A 122 11.45 -11.96 14.25
N GLU A 123 12.29 -12.63 15.03
CA GLU A 123 13.53 -13.24 14.54
C GLU A 123 13.27 -14.38 13.53
N SER A 124 12.17 -15.12 13.70
CA SER A 124 11.77 -16.18 12.76
C SER A 124 11.50 -15.64 11.35
N ASP A 125 10.97 -14.42 11.24
CA ASP A 125 10.71 -13.80 9.96
C ASP A 125 12.01 -13.31 9.32
N LEU A 126 12.98 -12.86 10.13
CA LEU A 126 14.30 -12.47 9.63
C LEU A 126 15.04 -13.67 9.02
N GLN A 127 14.98 -14.81 9.69
CA GLN A 127 15.57 -16.05 9.19
C GLN A 127 14.91 -16.50 7.88
N ARG A 128 13.57 -16.51 7.83
CA ARG A 128 12.84 -16.86 6.59
C ARG A 128 13.19 -15.92 5.44
N ALA A 129 13.29 -14.62 5.72
CA ALA A 129 13.68 -13.63 4.72
C ALA A 129 15.07 -13.95 4.13
N GLU A 130 16.03 -14.33 4.97
CA GLU A 130 17.37 -14.72 4.52
C GLU A 130 17.36 -15.98 3.62
N GLU A 131 16.64 -17.02 4.04
CA GLU A 131 16.55 -18.29 3.28
C GLU A 131 15.96 -18.04 1.89
N LEU A 132 14.90 -17.24 1.80
CA LEU A 132 14.26 -16.85 0.55
C LEU A 132 15.17 -15.99 -0.33
N LEU A 133 15.88 -15.03 0.26
CA LEU A 133 16.84 -14.21 -0.47
C LEU A 133 17.96 -15.07 -1.06
N GLN A 134 18.52 -16.00 -0.27
CA GLN A 134 19.56 -16.92 -0.73
C GLN A 134 19.07 -17.83 -1.87
N ALA A 135 17.85 -18.35 -1.78
CA ALA A 135 17.24 -19.15 -2.85
C ALA A 135 17.10 -18.36 -4.15
N SER A 136 16.59 -17.13 -4.07
CA SER A 136 16.43 -16.24 -5.23
C SER A 136 17.78 -15.84 -5.86
N VAL A 137 18.80 -15.61 -5.02
CA VAL A 137 20.19 -15.37 -5.46
C VAL A 137 20.76 -16.60 -6.16
N ALA A 138 20.54 -17.81 -5.64
CA ALA A 138 21.03 -19.05 -6.24
C ALA A 138 20.42 -19.29 -7.64
N ALA A 139 19.18 -18.85 -7.85
CA ALA A 139 18.51 -18.84 -9.15
C ALA A 139 18.93 -17.68 -10.08
N GLY A 140 19.78 -16.75 -9.59
CA GLY A 140 20.34 -15.66 -10.39
C GLY A 140 19.41 -14.46 -10.59
N TYR A 141 18.39 -14.29 -9.75
CA TYR A 141 17.45 -13.18 -9.90
C TYR A 141 18.15 -11.82 -9.70
N PRO A 142 18.11 -10.90 -10.66
CA PRO A 142 18.91 -9.68 -10.60
C PRO A 142 18.66 -8.81 -9.37
N ALA A 143 17.40 -8.67 -8.94
CA ALA A 143 17.05 -7.87 -7.77
C ALA A 143 17.56 -8.52 -6.48
N ALA A 144 17.47 -9.84 -6.37
CA ALA A 144 17.99 -10.58 -5.22
C ALA A 144 19.52 -10.51 -5.14
N VAL A 145 20.23 -10.71 -6.26
CA VAL A 145 21.70 -10.57 -6.32
C VAL A 145 22.14 -9.17 -5.92
N SER A 146 21.39 -8.14 -6.33
CA SER A 146 21.65 -6.76 -5.93
C SER A 146 21.42 -6.55 -4.43
N ALA A 147 20.28 -6.99 -3.90
CA ALA A 147 19.93 -6.87 -2.48
C ALA A 147 20.91 -7.63 -1.56
N PHE A 148 21.35 -8.83 -1.98
CA PHE A 148 22.24 -9.68 -1.21
C PHE A 148 23.60 -9.04 -0.90
N LYS A 149 24.09 -8.14 -1.76
CA LYS A 149 25.34 -7.40 -1.52
C LYS A 149 25.36 -6.65 -0.19
N ASN A 150 24.21 -6.08 0.18
CA ASN A 150 24.06 -5.29 1.41
C ASN A 150 23.40 -6.08 2.54
N TRP A 151 22.99 -7.33 2.27
CA TRP A 151 22.23 -8.14 3.23
C TRP A 151 22.92 -8.29 4.60
N PRO A 152 24.25 -8.56 4.70
CA PRO A 152 24.89 -8.68 6.01
C PRO A 152 24.74 -7.44 6.89
N LEU A 153 24.83 -6.25 6.28
CA LEU A 153 24.66 -4.97 7.00
C LEU A 153 23.20 -4.76 7.41
N ILE A 154 22.26 -5.04 6.50
CA ILE A 154 20.81 -4.91 6.73
C ILE A 154 20.35 -5.87 7.83
N LYS A 155 20.75 -7.13 7.75
CA LYS A 155 20.45 -8.16 8.75
C LYS A 155 20.97 -7.78 10.12
N SER A 156 22.24 -7.37 10.22
CA SER A 156 22.81 -6.93 11.50
C SER A 156 22.04 -5.76 12.12
N ALA A 157 21.61 -4.78 11.31
CA ALA A 157 20.78 -3.68 11.79
C ALA A 157 19.38 -4.15 12.26
N ALA A 158 18.78 -5.12 11.57
CA ALA A 158 17.51 -5.72 11.98
C ALA A 158 17.64 -6.51 13.29
N GLU A 159 18.68 -7.33 13.44
CA GLU A 159 19.00 -8.07 14.67
C GLU A 159 19.21 -7.11 15.86
N ASP A 160 19.96 -6.04 15.66
CA ASP A 160 20.18 -5.01 16.67
C ASP A 160 18.86 -4.34 17.08
N ARG A 161 17.97 -4.08 16.11
CA ARG A 161 16.63 -3.52 16.38
C ARG A 161 15.76 -4.50 17.18
N ILE A 162 15.77 -5.78 16.82
CA ILE A 162 15.05 -6.83 17.56
C ILE A 162 15.57 -6.90 19.00
N ARG A 163 16.89 -6.95 19.18
CA ARG A 163 17.56 -7.04 20.48
C ARG A 163 17.24 -5.83 21.38
N ARG A 164 17.08 -4.64 20.80
CA ARG A 164 16.75 -3.42 21.55
C ARG A 164 15.28 -3.39 22.01
N GLY A 165 14.40 -4.21 21.43
CA GLY A 165 12.96 -4.24 21.74
C GLY A 165 12.23 -2.93 21.40
N LYS A 166 10.90 -2.93 21.38
CA LYS A 166 10.07 -1.71 21.31
C LYS A 166 10.25 -0.90 22.60
N ASN A 167 11.30 -0.12 22.70
CA ASN A 167 11.40 0.97 23.69
C ASN A 167 10.95 2.27 23.02
N TYR A 168 9.66 2.38 22.70
CA TYR A 168 8.86 3.62 22.55
C TYR A 168 7.38 3.27 22.61
#